data_AF-A0A8H7L9X3-F1
#
_entry.id   AF-A0A8H7L9X3-F1
#
_cell.length_a   1.000
_cell.length_b   1.000
_cell.length_c   1.000
_cell.angle_alpha   90.00
_cell.angle_beta   90.00
_cell.angle_gamma   90.00
#
_symmetry.space_group_name_H-M   'P 1'
#
loop_
_entity.id
_entity.type
_entity.pdbx_description
1 polymer ?
#
loop_
_entity_poly.entity_id
_entity_poly.type
_entity_poly.pdbx_seq_one_letter_code
_entity_poly.pdbx_strand_id
1 'polypeptide(L)'
;METVLDEETDQIPRSDSQKTIELKNIKASDFEILLDYLNLGTRYDKQPLAVADWASIIVVCSRFGMQRVLDHACKALLCQDIAANCSSAGVGFERDTYGMYFLIREKTSGHCLSHWFSKNTEGVQLHLWPLKKDLGDKSQVFFVDGHGALHHALSGLAVDIVDDVPILRRHRPVSSQPNPWSHPLPEFSFVNSQIRVRFLSNPSLPSCADDLYPQDAWATKDFVLGARPEKNFHMHSISDFSPWIPVALAGSFPYENGALRDKKWRVLVEERKMDIGDERTSWEIVPVNKVDFP
;
A
#
# COMPACT_ATOMS: atom_id res chain seq x y z
N MET A 1 40.14 25.70 29.66
CA MET A 1 38.98 24.95 30.17
C MET A 1 38.31 24.37 28.95
N GLU A 2 38.86 23.25 28.46
CA GLU A 2 38.40 22.56 27.26
C GLU A 2 37.60 21.34 27.70
N THR A 3 36.38 21.27 27.19
CA THR A 3 35.37 20.26 27.48
C THR A 3 35.71 18.93 26.83
N VAL A 4 35.83 17.92 27.67
CA VAL A 4 35.81 16.49 27.34
C VAL A 4 34.47 16.17 26.65
N LEU A 5 34.52 15.66 25.42
CA LEU A 5 33.38 15.05 24.74
C LEU A 5 33.82 13.68 24.19
N ASP A 6 33.26 12.66 24.85
CA ASP A 6 33.09 11.24 24.54
C ASP A 6 33.96 10.57 23.48
N GLU A 7 34.74 9.60 23.98
CA GLU A 7 35.58 8.63 23.28
C GLU A 7 34.78 7.40 22.79
N GLU A 8 33.47 7.50 22.62
CA GLU A 8 32.61 6.37 22.27
C GLU A 8 32.22 6.43 20.78
N THR A 9 32.49 5.35 20.05
CA THR A 9 32.09 5.02 18.65
C THR A 9 33.03 5.33 17.48
N ASP A 10 34.26 4.81 17.51
CA ASP A 10 35.12 4.65 16.30
C ASP A 10 35.44 3.17 15.98
N GLN A 11 34.71 2.21 16.58
CA GLN A 11 34.96 0.78 16.41
C GLN A 11 33.68 -0.01 16.14
N ILE A 12 33.68 -0.79 15.07
CA ILE A 12 32.67 -1.81 14.80
C ILE A 12 33.14 -3.11 15.49
N PRO A 13 32.40 -3.67 16.46
CA PRO A 13 32.81 -4.90 17.12
C PRO A 13 32.64 -6.09 16.16
N ARG A 14 33.73 -6.86 15.97
CA ARG A 14 33.70 -8.21 15.38
C ARG A 14 33.97 -9.24 16.48
N SER A 15 33.19 -10.31 16.55
CA SER A 15 33.54 -11.46 17.38
C SER A 15 34.62 -12.30 16.68
N ASP A 16 35.70 -12.49 17.42
CA ASP A 16 36.75 -13.50 17.27
C ASP A 16 37.78 -13.36 16.11
N SER A 17 38.95 -12.86 16.53
CA SER A 17 40.29 -13.26 16.10
C SER A 17 40.88 -12.77 14.76
N GLN A 18 40.42 -11.64 14.21
CA GLN A 18 41.20 -10.94 13.16
C GLN A 18 41.10 -9.41 13.24
N LYS A 19 42.29 -8.79 13.14
CA LYS A 19 42.62 -7.35 13.26
C LYS A 19 41.45 -6.37 13.12
N THR A 20 41.23 -5.60 14.19
CA THR A 20 40.43 -4.38 14.23
C THR A 20 40.92 -3.42 13.15
N ILE A 21 40.04 -2.97 12.26
CA ILE A 21 40.37 -1.90 11.30
C ILE A 21 40.20 -0.59 12.05
N GLU A 22 41.31 0.05 12.41
CA GLU A 22 41.27 1.43 12.88
C GLU A 22 40.82 2.32 11.71
N LEU A 23 39.64 2.94 11.82
CA LEU A 23 39.04 3.82 10.81
C LEU A 23 39.90 5.06 10.48
N LYS A 24 41.00 5.26 11.19
CA LYS A 24 41.95 6.37 10.96
C LYS A 24 42.82 6.20 9.71
N ASN A 25 42.88 5.00 9.10
CA ASN A 25 43.80 4.68 8.00
C ASN A 25 43.17 3.86 6.85
N ILE A 26 41.95 4.21 6.40
CA ILE A 26 41.32 3.52 5.26
C ILE A 26 41.98 3.97 3.94
N LYS A 27 42.47 3.03 3.14
CA LYS A 27 43.10 3.33 1.83
C LYS A 27 42.07 3.29 0.72
N ALA A 28 42.40 3.95 -0.39
CA ALA A 28 41.62 3.95 -1.64
C ALA A 28 41.14 2.55 -2.08
N SER A 29 41.97 1.52 -1.90
CA SER A 29 41.68 0.13 -2.25
C SER A 29 40.69 -0.58 -1.32
N ASP A 30 40.56 -0.12 -0.08
CA ASP A 30 39.64 -0.71 0.90
C ASP A 30 38.18 -0.28 0.62
N PHE A 31 37.97 0.72 -0.26
CA PHE A 31 36.66 1.23 -0.64
C PHE A 31 35.94 0.40 -1.70
N GLU A 32 36.65 -0.27 -2.61
CA GLU A 32 36.04 -1.24 -3.56
C GLU A 32 35.46 -2.43 -2.79
N ILE A 33 36.15 -2.86 -1.73
CA ILE A 33 35.68 -3.91 -0.82
C ILE A 33 34.38 -3.46 -0.13
N LEU A 34 34.30 -2.19 0.33
CA LEU A 34 33.11 -1.65 0.98
C LEU A 34 31.92 -1.55 0.01
N LEU A 35 32.18 -1.21 -1.25
CA LEU A 35 31.18 -1.18 -2.32
C LEU A 35 30.65 -2.59 -2.64
N ASP A 36 31.55 -3.58 -2.69
CA ASP A 36 31.18 -4.99 -2.86
C ASP A 36 30.34 -5.50 -1.67
N TYR A 37 30.71 -5.16 -0.43
CA TYR A 37 29.89 -5.48 0.75
C TYR A 37 28.49 -4.85 0.68
N LEU A 38 28.39 -3.62 0.19
CA LEU A 38 27.12 -2.91 0.02
C LEU A 38 26.26 -3.51 -1.09
N ASN A 39 26.86 -3.89 -2.21
CA ASN A 39 26.19 -4.60 -3.30
C ASN A 39 25.67 -5.99 -2.86
N LEU A 40 26.31 -6.61 -1.87
CA LEU A 40 25.90 -7.89 -1.30
C LEU A 40 24.79 -7.76 -0.25
N GLY A 41 24.53 -6.56 0.28
CA GLY A 41 23.46 -6.28 1.25
C GLY A 41 23.50 -7.11 2.55
N THR A 42 24.62 -7.80 2.82
CA THR A 42 24.72 -8.81 3.87
C THR A 42 26.02 -8.67 4.65
N ARG A 43 25.92 -8.92 5.96
CA ARG A 43 27.03 -9.10 6.89
C ARG A 43 27.79 -10.40 6.55
N TYR A 44 28.98 -10.53 7.13
CA TYR A 44 29.85 -11.71 6.90
C TYR A 44 29.23 -13.04 7.39
N ASP A 45 28.35 -12.97 8.38
CA ASP A 45 27.53 -14.10 8.86
C ASP A 45 26.34 -14.42 7.93
N LYS A 46 26.27 -13.77 6.76
CA LYS A 46 25.20 -13.84 5.77
C LYS A 46 23.85 -13.28 6.25
N GLN A 47 23.81 -12.58 7.38
CA GLN A 47 22.62 -11.87 7.81
C GLN A 47 22.49 -10.54 7.05
N PRO A 48 21.27 -10.05 6.77
CA PRO A 48 21.09 -8.71 6.23
C PRO A 48 21.70 -7.64 7.15
N LEU A 49 22.15 -6.53 6.56
CA LEU A 49 22.54 -5.36 7.35
C LEU A 49 21.33 -4.81 8.11
N ALA A 50 21.52 -4.50 9.40
CA ALA A 50 20.51 -3.90 10.26
C ALA A 50 20.52 -2.37 10.15
N VAL A 51 19.46 -1.71 10.65
CA VAL A 51 19.33 -0.23 10.62
C VAL A 51 20.53 0.48 11.24
N ALA A 52 21.08 -0.05 12.34
CA ALA A 52 22.27 0.50 12.99
C ALA A 52 23.51 0.43 12.08
N ASP A 53 23.66 -0.63 11.28
CA ASP A 53 24.78 -0.76 10.35
C ASP A 53 24.68 0.28 9.23
N TRP A 54 23.49 0.47 8.68
CA TRP A 54 23.24 1.48 7.65
C TRP A 54 23.48 2.89 8.17
N ALA A 55 23.05 3.20 9.40
CA ALA A 55 23.31 4.49 10.03
C ALA A 55 24.82 4.74 10.17
N SER A 56 25.59 3.75 10.64
CA SER A 56 27.04 3.86 10.71
C SER A 56 27.69 4.06 9.34
N ILE A 57 27.25 3.31 8.33
CA ILE A 57 27.75 3.45 6.95
C ILE A 57 27.46 4.85 6.40
N ILE A 58 26.24 5.37 6.60
CA ILE A 58 25.83 6.71 6.14
C ILE A 58 26.69 7.79 6.81
N VAL A 59 26.88 7.72 8.13
CA VAL A 59 27.70 8.68 8.89
C VAL A 59 29.15 8.67 8.39
N VAL A 60 29.74 7.49 8.19
CA VAL A 60 31.10 7.36 7.66
C VAL A 60 31.17 7.92 6.23
N CYS A 61 30.24 7.54 5.35
CA CYS A 61 30.22 8.03 3.96
C CYS A 61 30.07 9.54 3.87
N SER A 62 29.22 10.14 4.71
CA SER A 62 29.03 11.59 4.80
C SER A 62 30.31 12.29 5.25
N ARG A 63 30.96 11.79 6.30
CA ARG A 63 32.18 12.38 6.86
C ARG A 63 33.36 12.39 5.88
N PHE A 64 33.45 11.36 5.03
CA PHE A 64 34.53 11.23 4.05
C PHE A 64 34.15 11.70 2.63
N GLY A 65 32.98 12.31 2.44
CA GLY A 65 32.55 12.85 1.14
C GLY A 65 32.26 11.78 0.07
N MET A 66 31.87 10.57 0.49
CA MET A 66 31.67 9.41 -0.38
C MET A 66 30.25 9.40 -0.99
N GLN A 67 29.95 10.40 -1.83
CA GLN A 67 28.59 10.66 -2.31
C GLN A 67 27.93 9.44 -2.99
N ARG A 68 28.65 8.71 -3.83
CA ARG A 68 28.10 7.55 -4.55
C ARG A 68 27.70 6.40 -3.62
N VAL A 69 28.47 6.18 -2.54
CA VAL A 69 28.21 5.15 -1.54
C VAL A 69 27.08 5.58 -0.62
N LEU A 70 27.09 6.86 -0.24
CA LEU A 70 26.02 7.50 0.53
C LEU A 70 24.67 7.38 -0.20
N ASP A 71 24.62 7.73 -1.49
CA ASP A 71 23.41 7.62 -2.30
C ASP A 71 22.91 6.17 -2.39
N HIS A 72 23.84 5.21 -2.54
CA HIS A 72 23.51 3.79 -2.57
C HIS A 72 23.01 3.27 -1.21
N ALA A 73 23.65 3.66 -0.11
CA ALA A 73 23.25 3.28 1.24
C ALA A 73 21.91 3.90 1.65
N CYS A 74 21.67 5.17 1.33
CA CYS A 74 20.37 5.81 1.52
C CYS A 74 19.28 5.13 0.70
N LYS A 75 19.56 4.79 -0.57
CA LYS A 75 18.62 4.05 -1.43
C LYS A 75 18.35 2.64 -0.91
N ALA A 76 19.39 1.92 -0.46
CA ALA A 76 19.27 0.58 0.10
C ALA A 76 18.52 0.58 1.43
N LEU A 77 18.73 1.58 2.29
CA LEU A 77 17.97 1.78 3.53
C LEU A 77 16.50 2.10 3.24
N LEU A 78 16.21 2.97 2.27
CA LEU A 78 14.84 3.23 1.80
C LEU A 78 14.19 1.95 1.25
N CYS A 79 14.91 1.16 0.45
CA CYS A 79 14.44 -0.13 -0.05
C CYS A 79 14.30 -1.19 1.05
N GLN A 80 15.13 -1.16 2.08
CA GLN A 80 15.01 -2.04 3.24
C GLN A 80 13.88 -1.61 4.16
N ASP A 81 13.56 -0.34 4.34
CA ASP A 81 12.32 0.07 5.02
C ASP A 81 11.10 -0.35 4.20
N ILE A 82 11.19 -0.34 2.87
CA ILE A 82 10.17 -0.90 1.96
C ILE A 82 10.09 -2.44 2.07
N ALA A 83 11.19 -3.14 2.36
CA ALA A 83 11.23 -4.62 2.48
C ALA A 83 11.04 -5.15 3.91
N ALA A 84 11.38 -4.37 4.93
CA ALA A 84 11.16 -4.59 6.36
C ALA A 84 9.76 -4.13 6.79
N ASN A 85 9.10 -3.31 5.96
CA ASN A 85 7.67 -3.47 5.72
C ASN A 85 7.43 -4.85 5.09
N CYS A 86 7.50 -5.90 5.93
CA CYS A 86 6.72 -7.11 5.71
C CYS A 86 5.37 -6.64 5.20
N SER A 87 4.96 -7.08 4.00
CA SER A 87 3.76 -6.59 3.34
C SER A 87 2.69 -6.30 4.39
N SER A 88 2.37 -5.02 4.59
CA SER A 88 1.37 -4.62 5.58
C SER A 88 -0.04 -5.00 5.10
N ALA A 89 -0.14 -5.74 3.98
CA ALA A 89 -1.28 -6.51 3.55
C ALA A 89 -2.06 -7.09 4.72
N GLY A 90 -3.29 -6.61 4.90
CA GLY A 90 -4.20 -7.12 5.92
C GLY A 90 -3.82 -6.74 7.36
N VAL A 91 -2.76 -5.97 7.60
CA VAL A 91 -2.46 -5.42 8.95
C VAL A 91 -3.66 -4.59 9.40
N GLY A 92 -4.07 -4.78 10.66
CA GLY A 92 -5.27 -4.15 11.22
C GLY A 92 -6.59 -4.82 10.85
N PHE A 93 -6.55 -5.87 10.02
CA PHE A 93 -7.69 -6.75 9.76
C PHE A 93 -7.48 -8.10 10.45
N GLU A 94 -6.84 -8.12 11.62
CA GLU A 94 -6.46 -9.34 12.30
C GLU A 94 -7.67 -10.26 12.48
N ARG A 95 -7.55 -11.49 11.98
CA ARG A 95 -8.60 -12.50 12.02
C ARG A 95 -9.13 -12.75 13.44
N ASP A 96 -8.26 -12.71 14.44
CA ASP A 96 -8.65 -12.95 15.84
C ASP A 96 -9.46 -11.78 16.42
N THR A 97 -9.24 -10.56 15.90
CA THR A 97 -9.94 -9.35 16.33
C THR A 97 -11.25 -9.18 15.57
N TYR A 98 -11.20 -9.34 14.24
CA TYR A 98 -12.26 -8.96 13.32
C TYR A 98 -13.00 -10.13 12.64
N GLY A 99 -12.55 -11.36 12.88
CA GLY A 99 -13.04 -12.55 12.18
C GLY A 99 -12.54 -12.64 10.75
N MET A 100 -13.06 -13.62 10.00
CA MET A 100 -12.76 -13.79 8.57
C MET A 100 -13.56 -12.83 7.68
N TYR A 101 -14.69 -12.33 8.18
CA TYR A 101 -15.62 -11.49 7.45
C TYR A 101 -16.07 -10.33 8.33
N PHE A 102 -16.08 -9.13 7.76
CA PHE A 102 -16.36 -7.89 8.49
C PHE A 102 -17.11 -6.87 7.62
N LEU A 103 -17.69 -5.88 8.29
CA LEU A 103 -18.19 -4.66 7.67
C LEU A 103 -17.14 -3.56 7.82
N ILE A 104 -17.11 -2.65 6.85
CA ILE A 104 -16.33 -1.41 6.93
C ILE A 104 -17.32 -0.27 7.20
N ARG A 105 -17.26 0.31 8.39
CA ARG A 105 -18.21 1.34 8.85
C ARG A 105 -17.52 2.68 9.00
N GLU A 106 -18.15 3.75 8.51
CA GLU A 106 -17.71 5.11 8.79
C GLU A 106 -18.06 5.46 10.24
N LYS A 107 -17.08 5.96 11.01
CA LYS A 107 -17.27 6.22 12.45
C LYS A 107 -18.31 7.30 12.75
N THR A 108 -18.42 8.32 11.90
CA THR A 108 -19.24 9.51 12.17
C THR A 108 -20.73 9.26 11.94
N SER A 109 -21.08 8.55 10.87
CA SER A 109 -22.48 8.37 10.46
C SER A 109 -23.02 6.96 10.72
N GLY A 110 -22.13 5.97 10.92
CA GLY A 110 -22.49 4.56 10.98
C GLY A 110 -22.85 3.95 9.62
N HIS A 111 -22.78 4.71 8.51
CA HIS A 111 -22.93 4.15 7.17
C HIS A 111 -21.78 3.17 6.87
N CYS A 112 -22.10 2.10 6.16
CA CYS A 112 -21.15 1.06 5.81
C CYS A 112 -20.78 1.13 4.32
N LEU A 113 -19.57 0.70 4.00
CA LEU A 113 -19.16 0.44 2.63
C LEU A 113 -20.08 -0.63 2.04
N SER A 114 -20.58 -0.36 0.84
CA SER A 114 -21.54 -1.20 0.13
C SER A 114 -21.36 -1.01 -1.36
N HIS A 115 -22.07 -1.82 -2.13
CA HIS A 115 -22.28 -1.59 -3.56
C HIS A 115 -23.79 -1.51 -3.86
N TRP A 116 -24.14 -1.05 -5.06
CA TRP A 116 -25.51 -0.64 -5.41
C TRP A 116 -26.32 -1.81 -5.95
N PHE A 117 -27.60 -1.91 -5.56
CA PHE A 117 -28.57 -2.90 -6.04
C PHE A 117 -28.15 -4.38 -5.95
N SER A 118 -27.25 -4.75 -5.03
CA SER A 118 -26.79 -6.13 -4.86
C SER A 118 -26.25 -6.74 -6.18
N LYS A 119 -25.72 -5.89 -7.07
CA LYS A 119 -25.12 -6.30 -8.34
C LYS A 119 -23.75 -6.90 -8.08
N ASN A 120 -23.64 -8.20 -8.31
CA ASN A 120 -22.40 -8.96 -8.16
C ASN A 120 -21.56 -8.99 -9.46
N THR A 121 -21.46 -7.86 -10.14
CA THR A 121 -20.79 -7.73 -11.45
C THR A 121 -19.54 -6.86 -11.35
N GLU A 122 -18.68 -7.00 -12.35
CA GLU A 122 -17.46 -6.19 -12.47
C GLU A 122 -17.79 -4.74 -12.82
N GLY A 123 -16.92 -3.80 -12.42
CA GLY A 123 -17.09 -2.37 -12.65
C GLY A 123 -18.03 -1.67 -11.67
N VAL A 124 -18.69 -2.41 -10.77
CA VAL A 124 -19.60 -1.82 -9.79
C VAL A 124 -18.82 -0.96 -8.79
N GLN A 125 -19.19 0.31 -8.68
CA GLN A 125 -18.64 1.25 -7.70
C GLN A 125 -19.04 0.91 -6.25
N LEU A 126 -18.06 0.97 -5.34
CA LEU A 126 -18.30 0.98 -3.90
C LEU A 126 -18.66 2.38 -3.39
N HIS A 127 -19.60 2.44 -2.45
CA HIS A 127 -20.14 3.67 -1.90
C HIS A 127 -20.63 3.45 -0.45
N LEU A 128 -20.96 4.53 0.25
CA LEU A 128 -21.55 4.47 1.59
C LEU A 128 -23.05 4.22 1.52
N TRP A 129 -23.54 3.33 2.37
CA TRP A 129 -24.96 3.06 2.51
C TRP A 129 -25.33 2.81 3.97
N PRO A 130 -26.57 3.13 4.41
CA PRO A 130 -27.08 2.68 5.70
C PRO A 130 -26.89 1.19 5.93
N LEU A 131 -26.54 0.83 7.17
CA LEU A 131 -26.46 -0.56 7.59
C LEU A 131 -27.80 -1.24 7.30
N LYS A 132 -27.76 -2.31 6.51
CA LYS A 132 -28.97 -3.08 6.22
C LYS A 132 -29.36 -3.87 7.47
N LYS A 133 -30.64 -3.81 7.82
CA LYS A 133 -31.19 -4.50 9.00
C LYS A 133 -31.35 -6.01 8.79
N ASP A 134 -31.32 -6.46 7.53
CA ASP A 134 -31.52 -7.87 7.18
C ASP A 134 -30.18 -8.51 6.77
N LEU A 135 -29.73 -9.49 7.56
CA LEU A 135 -28.53 -10.30 7.34
C LEU A 135 -28.55 -11.11 6.03
N GLY A 136 -29.73 -11.28 5.41
CA GLY A 136 -29.84 -11.92 4.10
C GLY A 136 -29.03 -11.20 3.03
N ASP A 137 -28.83 -9.89 3.18
CA ASP A 137 -28.14 -9.06 2.21
C ASP A 137 -26.67 -8.85 2.58
N LYS A 138 -25.83 -9.78 2.13
CA LYS A 138 -24.36 -9.77 2.36
C LYS A 138 -23.62 -8.72 1.51
N SER A 139 -24.31 -7.73 0.95
CA SER A 139 -23.74 -6.71 0.07
C SER A 139 -22.75 -5.75 0.73
N GLN A 140 -22.67 -5.78 2.07
CA GLN A 140 -21.82 -4.93 2.90
C GLN A 140 -20.68 -5.71 3.57
N VAL A 141 -20.58 -7.02 3.29
CA VAL A 141 -19.61 -7.90 3.94
C VAL A 141 -18.37 -8.02 3.06
N PHE A 142 -17.20 -7.85 3.68
CA PHE A 142 -15.90 -7.93 3.05
C PHE A 142 -14.97 -8.88 3.80
N PHE A 143 -13.88 -9.25 3.14
CA PHE A 143 -12.75 -9.96 3.73
C PHE A 143 -11.45 -9.52 3.04
N VAL A 144 -10.31 -9.75 3.69
CA VAL A 144 -8.99 -9.57 3.06
C VAL A 144 -8.40 -10.95 2.76
N ASP A 145 -7.85 -11.12 1.55
CA ASP A 145 -7.21 -12.37 1.17
C ASP A 145 -5.75 -12.48 1.66
N GLY A 146 -5.10 -13.62 1.38
CA GLY A 146 -3.72 -13.86 1.82
C GLY A 146 -2.67 -12.95 1.17
N HIS A 147 -3.04 -12.13 0.18
CA HIS A 147 -2.16 -11.15 -0.46
C HIS A 147 -2.49 -9.71 -0.05
N GLY A 148 -3.46 -9.52 0.86
CA GLY A 148 -3.87 -8.18 1.31
C GLY A 148 -4.90 -7.50 0.43
N ALA A 149 -5.41 -8.16 -0.62
CA ALA A 149 -6.48 -7.58 -1.43
C ALA A 149 -7.79 -7.62 -0.63
N LEU A 150 -8.58 -6.55 -0.72
CA LEU A 150 -9.93 -6.51 -0.14
C LEU A 150 -10.91 -7.16 -1.12
N HIS A 151 -11.83 -7.97 -0.62
CA HIS A 151 -12.81 -8.69 -1.41
C HIS A 151 -14.21 -8.48 -0.89
N HIS A 152 -15.16 -8.39 -1.81
CA HIS A 152 -16.58 -8.35 -1.49
C HIS A 152 -17.13 -9.77 -1.37
N ALA A 153 -17.65 -10.11 -0.18
CA ALA A 153 -17.96 -11.49 0.18
C ALA A 153 -19.07 -12.12 -0.66
N LEU A 154 -20.09 -11.34 -1.05
CA LEU A 154 -21.23 -11.87 -1.80
C LEU A 154 -20.87 -12.19 -3.27
N SER A 155 -20.07 -11.34 -3.91
CA SER A 155 -19.68 -11.55 -5.32
C SER A 155 -18.39 -12.36 -5.48
N GLY A 156 -17.54 -12.41 -4.45
CA GLY A 156 -16.19 -12.94 -4.53
C GLY A 156 -15.26 -12.12 -5.43
N LEU A 157 -15.66 -10.90 -5.80
CA LEU A 157 -14.84 -9.99 -6.58
C LEU A 157 -13.92 -9.18 -5.66
N ALA A 158 -12.71 -8.93 -6.13
CA ALA A 158 -11.77 -8.08 -5.44
C ALA A 158 -12.17 -6.60 -5.58
N VAL A 159 -11.74 -5.78 -4.64
CA VAL A 159 -11.83 -4.33 -4.71
C VAL A 159 -10.56 -3.82 -5.37
N ASP A 160 -10.73 -3.12 -6.48
CA ASP A 160 -9.67 -2.45 -7.21
C ASP A 160 -9.92 -0.94 -7.23
N ILE A 161 -8.92 -0.15 -7.55
CA ILE A 161 -9.04 1.30 -7.66
C ILE A 161 -8.76 1.71 -9.11
N VAL A 162 -9.72 2.38 -9.73
CA VAL A 162 -9.56 2.98 -11.06
C VAL A 162 -9.91 4.45 -10.95
N ASP A 163 -8.98 5.34 -11.30
CA ASP A 163 -9.18 6.80 -11.22
C ASP A 163 -9.71 7.26 -9.85
N ASP A 164 -9.07 6.74 -8.78
CA ASP A 164 -9.42 6.94 -7.37
C ASP A 164 -10.74 6.27 -6.93
N VAL A 165 -11.47 5.62 -7.82
CA VAL A 165 -12.76 5.00 -7.50
C VAL A 165 -12.57 3.54 -7.09
N PRO A 166 -12.99 3.15 -5.87
CA PRO A 166 -13.05 1.74 -5.50
C PRO A 166 -14.16 1.04 -6.29
N ILE A 167 -13.80 0.02 -7.05
CA ILE A 167 -14.71 -0.78 -7.89
C ILE A 167 -14.53 -2.27 -7.65
N LEU A 168 -15.55 -3.07 -7.95
CA LEU A 168 -15.43 -4.53 -7.98
C LEU A 168 -14.77 -4.99 -9.27
N ARG A 169 -13.72 -5.81 -9.16
CA ARG A 169 -12.95 -6.36 -10.28
C ARG A 169 -12.80 -7.88 -10.16
N ARG A 170 -12.84 -8.56 -11.31
CA ARG A 170 -12.48 -9.99 -11.40
C ARG A 170 -10.97 -10.16 -11.26
N HIS A 171 -10.55 -11.28 -10.68
CA HIS A 171 -9.16 -11.69 -10.80
C HIS A 171 -8.80 -11.92 -12.27
N ARG A 172 -7.72 -11.28 -12.69
CA ARG A 172 -7.14 -11.43 -14.02
C ARG A 172 -5.69 -11.86 -13.84
N PRO A 173 -5.12 -12.61 -14.80
CA PRO A 173 -3.68 -12.79 -14.87
C PRO A 173 -3.00 -11.41 -14.84
N VAL A 174 -1.94 -11.28 -14.04
CA VAL A 174 -1.16 -10.04 -13.97
C VAL A 174 -0.13 -10.07 -15.10
N SER A 175 -0.17 -9.04 -15.95
CA SER A 175 0.82 -8.84 -17.01
C SER A 175 2.18 -8.53 -16.41
N SER A 176 3.26 -9.02 -17.05
CA SER A 176 4.63 -8.62 -16.70
C SER A 176 4.86 -7.13 -16.90
N GLN A 177 4.05 -6.49 -17.76
CA GLN A 177 3.95 -5.04 -17.90
C GLN A 177 2.52 -4.64 -17.50
N PRO A 178 2.31 -4.20 -16.25
CA PRO A 178 1.00 -3.80 -15.75
C PRO A 178 0.32 -2.81 -16.69
N ASN A 179 -0.97 -3.01 -16.92
CA ASN A 179 -1.79 -2.17 -17.78
C ASN A 179 -3.20 -2.01 -17.17
N PRO A 180 -4.03 -1.11 -17.70
CA PRO A 180 -5.33 -0.79 -17.13
C PRO A 180 -6.28 -1.99 -16.98
N TRP A 181 -6.13 -2.98 -17.86
CA TRP A 181 -6.89 -4.23 -17.79
C TRP A 181 -6.21 -5.27 -16.88
N SER A 182 -4.89 -5.36 -16.92
CA SER A 182 -4.12 -6.43 -16.29
C SER A 182 -2.98 -5.85 -15.47
N HIS A 183 -3.29 -5.58 -14.20
CA HIS A 183 -2.35 -5.11 -13.19
C HIS A 183 -2.61 -5.82 -11.85
N PRO A 184 -1.61 -5.87 -10.95
CA PRO A 184 -1.78 -6.42 -9.60
C PRO A 184 -2.82 -5.63 -8.81
N LEU A 185 -3.59 -6.33 -7.97
CA LEU A 185 -4.57 -5.69 -7.09
C LEU A 185 -3.87 -4.85 -6.02
N PRO A 186 -4.50 -3.75 -5.56
CA PRO A 186 -4.01 -2.99 -4.43
C PRO A 186 -4.13 -3.80 -3.14
N GLU A 187 -3.21 -3.52 -2.21
CA GLU A 187 -3.27 -4.07 -0.86
C GLU A 187 -3.92 -3.08 0.09
N PHE A 188 -4.72 -3.62 1.02
CA PHE A 188 -5.43 -2.85 2.01
C PHE A 188 -4.90 -3.16 3.41
N SER A 189 -4.78 -2.12 4.23
CA SER A 189 -4.47 -2.24 5.66
C SER A 189 -5.31 -1.26 6.47
N PHE A 190 -5.48 -1.52 7.76
CA PHE A 190 -6.25 -0.71 8.67
C PHE A 190 -5.38 -0.24 9.85
N VAL A 191 -4.99 1.04 9.86
CA VAL A 191 -4.06 1.57 10.87
C VAL A 191 -4.60 2.88 11.38
N ASN A 192 -4.65 3.04 12.71
CA ASN A 192 -5.14 4.27 13.36
C ASN A 192 -6.52 4.71 12.85
N SER A 193 -7.43 3.75 12.67
CA SER A 193 -8.77 3.98 12.11
C SER A 193 -8.80 4.45 10.66
N GLN A 194 -7.69 4.38 9.92
CA GLN A 194 -7.67 4.66 8.49
C GLN A 194 -7.55 3.36 7.72
N ILE A 195 -8.29 3.24 6.61
CA ILE A 195 -8.03 2.19 5.61
C ILE A 195 -7.01 2.75 4.64
N ARG A 196 -5.79 2.21 4.68
CA ARG A 196 -4.70 2.56 3.78
C ARG A 196 -4.72 1.65 2.56
N VAL A 197 -4.35 2.22 1.42
CA VAL A 197 -4.29 1.53 0.13
C VAL A 197 -2.86 1.62 -0.39
N ARG A 198 -2.24 0.47 -0.62
CA ARG A 198 -0.91 0.37 -1.22
C ARG A 198 -1.05 -0.15 -2.64
N PHE A 199 -0.66 0.66 -3.60
CA PHE A 199 -0.62 0.25 -4.99
C PHE A 199 0.62 -0.60 -5.28
N LEU A 200 0.45 -1.64 -6.09
CA LEU A 200 1.55 -2.50 -6.58
C LEU A 200 1.93 -2.17 -8.03
N SER A 201 1.23 -1.23 -8.64
CA SER A 201 1.46 -0.69 -9.98
C SER A 201 0.91 0.73 -10.05
N ASN A 202 1.27 1.48 -11.09
CA ASN A 202 0.80 2.86 -11.25
C ASN A 202 -0.74 2.94 -11.23
N PRO A 203 -1.35 3.66 -10.24
CA PRO A 203 -2.80 3.78 -10.12
C PRO A 203 -3.43 4.69 -11.19
N SER A 204 -2.64 5.43 -11.98
CA SER A 204 -3.14 6.32 -13.04
C SER A 204 -3.52 5.61 -14.34
N LEU A 205 -3.62 4.28 -14.33
CA LEU A 205 -3.99 3.45 -15.48
C LEU A 205 -5.53 3.27 -15.50
N PRO A 206 -6.25 3.52 -16.62
CA PRO A 206 -5.82 3.92 -17.97
C PRO A 206 -5.67 5.42 -18.12
N SER A 207 -4.43 5.91 -18.05
CA SER A 207 -4.06 7.30 -18.37
C SER A 207 -5.12 8.31 -17.93
N CYS A 208 -5.22 8.56 -16.62
CA CYS A 208 -5.94 9.75 -16.17
C CYS A 208 -5.34 10.95 -16.93
N ALA A 209 -6.19 11.78 -17.55
CA ALA A 209 -5.81 12.80 -18.53
C ALA A 209 -4.94 13.95 -17.98
N ASP A 210 -4.45 13.81 -16.77
CA ASP A 210 -3.62 14.76 -16.08
C ASP A 210 -2.28 14.10 -15.74
N ASP A 211 -1.20 14.84 -15.89
CA ASP A 211 0.17 14.54 -15.44
C ASP A 211 0.28 14.39 -13.89
N LEU A 212 -0.72 13.81 -13.22
CA LEU A 212 -0.90 13.79 -11.75
C LEU A 212 0.24 13.07 -11.01
N TYR A 213 0.90 12.13 -11.67
CA TYR A 213 1.97 11.32 -11.08
C TYR A 213 3.13 11.13 -12.07
N PRO A 214 4.02 12.12 -12.24
CA PRO A 214 5.24 11.94 -13.03
C PRO A 214 6.15 10.90 -12.38
N GLN A 215 6.77 10.02 -13.19
CA GLN A 215 7.90 9.14 -12.85
C GLN A 215 7.81 8.42 -11.49
N ASP A 216 6.88 7.48 -11.35
CA ASP A 216 6.77 6.61 -10.15
C ASP A 216 6.54 7.33 -8.81
N ALA A 217 6.21 8.64 -8.83
CA ALA A 217 5.89 9.41 -7.62
C ALA A 217 4.70 8.85 -6.82
N TRP A 218 3.88 7.97 -7.43
CA TRP A 218 2.84 7.23 -6.73
C TRP A 218 3.41 6.22 -5.72
N ALA A 219 4.58 5.63 -5.99
CA ALA A 219 5.15 4.57 -5.16
C ALA A 219 5.67 5.09 -3.80
N THR A 220 5.95 6.39 -3.71
CA THR A 220 6.38 7.06 -2.48
C THR A 220 5.23 7.71 -1.71
N LYS A 221 4.01 7.62 -2.23
CA LYS A 221 2.82 8.24 -1.62
C LYS A 221 2.04 7.22 -0.81
N ASP A 222 1.47 7.70 0.28
CA ASP A 222 0.47 6.98 1.04
C ASP A 222 -0.92 7.31 0.52
N PHE A 223 -1.77 6.31 0.37
CA PHE A 223 -3.17 6.51 -0.02
C PHE A 223 -4.11 5.97 1.04
N VAL A 224 -5.25 6.63 1.20
CA VAL A 224 -6.30 6.27 2.17
C VAL A 224 -7.66 6.29 1.51
N LEU A 225 -8.56 5.45 2.04
CA LEU A 225 -9.97 5.47 1.67
C LEU A 225 -10.66 6.65 2.38
N GLY A 226 -11.26 7.56 1.61
CA GLY A 226 -11.97 8.74 2.11
C GLY A 226 -13.47 8.65 1.88
N ALA A 227 -14.24 8.95 2.93
CA ALA A 227 -15.68 9.14 2.87
C ALA A 227 -16.03 10.56 2.42
N ARG A 228 -17.05 10.67 1.55
CA ARG A 228 -17.62 11.93 1.05
C ARG A 228 -16.59 12.95 0.53
N PRO A 229 -15.70 12.55 -0.40
CA PRO A 229 -14.76 13.49 -1.00
C PRO A 229 -15.44 14.54 -1.87
N GLU A 230 -14.98 15.78 -1.71
CA GLU A 230 -15.43 16.92 -2.53
C GLU A 230 -14.97 16.80 -3.98
N LYS A 231 -13.80 16.15 -4.19
CA LYS A 231 -13.22 15.88 -5.51
C LYS A 231 -14.24 15.14 -6.39
N ASN A 232 -14.39 15.60 -7.63
CA ASN A 232 -15.14 14.86 -8.66
C ASN A 232 -14.34 13.64 -9.11
N PHE A 233 -15.03 12.64 -9.64
CA PHE A 233 -14.41 11.42 -10.15
C PHE A 233 -14.95 11.06 -11.53
N HIS A 234 -14.14 10.31 -12.25
CA HIS A 234 -14.50 9.69 -13.51
C HIS A 234 -14.72 8.20 -13.28
N MET A 235 -15.71 7.63 -13.97
CA MET A 235 -15.98 6.19 -13.93
C MET A 235 -15.75 5.65 -15.32
N HIS A 236 -14.77 4.77 -15.44
CA HIS A 236 -14.41 4.18 -16.72
C HIS A 236 -15.39 3.08 -17.14
N SER A 237 -15.81 3.18 -18.38
CA SER A 237 -16.54 2.13 -19.08
C SER A 237 -15.61 0.99 -19.47
N ILE A 238 -16.15 -0.21 -19.70
CA ILE A 238 -15.36 -1.34 -20.18
C ILE A 238 -14.63 -1.03 -21.50
N SER A 239 -15.22 -0.18 -22.35
CA SER A 239 -14.63 0.25 -23.62
C SER A 239 -13.33 1.03 -23.44
N ASP A 240 -13.17 1.75 -22.33
CA ASP A 240 -11.93 2.49 -22.04
C ASP A 240 -10.75 1.54 -21.85
N PHE A 241 -11.01 0.28 -21.47
CA PHE A 241 -10.00 -0.77 -21.33
C PHE A 241 -9.84 -1.65 -22.58
N SER A 242 -10.66 -1.43 -23.63
CA SER A 242 -10.71 -2.30 -24.80
C SER A 242 -9.37 -2.56 -25.50
N PRO A 243 -8.40 -1.61 -25.58
CA PRO A 243 -7.11 -1.88 -26.19
C PRO A 243 -6.30 -2.99 -25.50
N TRP A 244 -6.60 -3.27 -24.23
CA TRP A 244 -5.87 -4.25 -23.41
C TRP A 244 -6.68 -5.52 -23.12
N ILE A 245 -7.94 -5.58 -23.54
CA ILE A 245 -8.77 -6.77 -23.38
C ILE A 245 -8.42 -7.76 -24.50
N PRO A 246 -8.00 -9.00 -24.18
CA PRO A 246 -7.79 -10.02 -25.20
C PRO A 246 -9.06 -10.22 -26.03
N VAL A 247 -8.93 -10.30 -27.36
CA VAL A 247 -10.06 -10.43 -28.29
C VAL A 247 -11.00 -11.58 -27.91
N ALA A 248 -10.45 -12.71 -27.47
CA ALA A 248 -11.21 -13.88 -27.02
C ALA A 248 -12.09 -13.62 -25.78
N LEU A 249 -11.81 -12.56 -25.02
CA LEU A 249 -12.52 -12.17 -23.81
C LEU A 249 -13.40 -10.93 -24.00
N ALA A 250 -13.27 -10.22 -25.13
CA ALA A 250 -14.06 -9.02 -25.40
C ALA A 250 -15.57 -9.36 -25.42
N GLY A 251 -16.35 -8.68 -24.59
CA GLY A 251 -17.79 -8.92 -24.44
C GLY A 251 -18.19 -10.21 -23.71
N SER A 252 -17.23 -10.96 -23.18
CA SER A 252 -17.50 -12.26 -22.51
C SER A 252 -18.04 -12.13 -21.07
N PHE A 253 -18.03 -10.93 -20.49
CA PHE A 253 -18.48 -10.71 -19.12
C PHE A 253 -19.31 -9.41 -18.98
N PRO A 254 -20.31 -9.42 -18.10
CA PRO A 254 -21.05 -8.21 -17.76
C PRO A 254 -20.13 -7.23 -17.02
N TYR A 255 -20.21 -5.96 -17.42
CA TYR A 255 -19.52 -4.85 -16.78
C TYR A 255 -20.53 -3.74 -16.51
N GLU A 256 -20.58 -3.28 -15.27
CA GLU A 256 -21.45 -2.19 -14.84
C GLU A 256 -20.69 -0.87 -14.89
N ASN A 257 -21.32 0.16 -15.45
CA ASN A 257 -20.78 1.52 -15.50
C ASN A 257 -21.62 2.52 -14.69
N GLY A 258 -22.60 2.02 -13.93
CA GLY A 258 -23.43 2.83 -13.05
C GLY A 258 -22.60 3.47 -11.94
N ALA A 259 -22.68 4.79 -11.83
CA ALA A 259 -21.96 5.58 -10.84
C ALA A 259 -22.94 6.34 -9.94
N LEU A 260 -22.76 6.23 -8.63
CA LEU A 260 -23.52 7.04 -7.67
C LEU A 260 -22.76 8.35 -7.44
N ARG A 261 -23.17 9.39 -8.17
CA ARG A 261 -22.46 10.69 -8.16
C ARG A 261 -22.77 11.56 -6.93
N ASP A 262 -23.78 11.20 -6.15
CA ASP A 262 -24.19 11.94 -4.96
C ASP A 262 -23.07 11.96 -3.91
N LYS A 263 -22.68 13.16 -3.49
CA LYS A 263 -21.56 13.39 -2.55
C LYS A 263 -21.76 12.67 -1.23
N LYS A 264 -23.00 12.54 -0.74
CA LYS A 264 -23.27 11.95 0.58
C LYS A 264 -22.92 10.46 0.66
N TRP A 265 -22.89 9.78 -0.48
CA TRP A 265 -22.61 8.35 -0.58
C TRP A 265 -21.22 8.05 -1.13
N ARG A 266 -20.47 9.07 -1.51
CA ARG A 266 -19.21 8.89 -2.25
C ARG A 266 -18.12 8.30 -1.37
N VAL A 267 -17.34 7.39 -1.95
CA VAL A 267 -16.08 6.89 -1.40
C VAL A 267 -15.04 6.95 -2.51
N LEU A 268 -13.87 7.54 -2.24
CA LEU A 268 -12.73 7.54 -3.17
C LEU A 268 -11.44 7.23 -2.40
N VAL A 269 -10.39 6.89 -3.12
CA VAL A 269 -9.03 6.82 -2.61
C VAL A 269 -8.36 8.18 -2.82
N GLU A 270 -7.66 8.67 -1.82
CA GLU A 270 -6.97 9.96 -1.88
C GLU A 270 -5.57 9.86 -1.28
N GLU A 271 -4.68 10.73 -1.73
CA GLU A 271 -3.35 10.87 -1.13
C GLU A 271 -3.48 11.33 0.32
N ARG A 272 -2.81 10.60 1.21
CA ARG A 272 -2.81 10.84 2.64
C ARG A 272 -2.02 12.12 2.94
N LYS A 273 -2.68 13.10 3.56
CA LYS A 273 -2.05 14.38 3.92
C LYS A 273 -1.58 14.44 5.38
N MET A 274 -2.14 13.60 6.24
CA MET A 274 -1.89 13.62 7.69
C MET A 274 -1.82 12.20 8.24
N ASP A 275 -1.07 12.04 9.34
CA ASP A 275 -0.85 10.74 9.92
C ASP A 275 -2.07 10.17 10.67
N ILE A 276 -2.91 11.06 11.19
CA ILE A 276 -4.13 10.71 11.90
C ILE A 276 -5.30 11.01 10.97
N GLY A 277 -6.28 10.09 10.95
CA GLY A 277 -7.49 10.27 10.17
C GLY A 277 -8.31 11.46 10.65
N ASP A 278 -8.73 12.27 9.70
CA ASP A 278 -9.83 13.21 9.90
C ASP A 278 -11.18 12.44 9.95
N GLU A 279 -12.27 13.16 10.17
CA GLU A 279 -13.62 12.58 10.20
C GLU A 279 -13.98 11.77 8.95
N ARG A 280 -13.44 12.16 7.78
CA ARG A 280 -13.73 11.54 6.48
C ARG A 280 -12.92 10.27 6.25
N THR A 281 -11.75 10.16 6.84
CA THR A 281 -10.86 9.00 6.68
C THR A 281 -10.90 8.06 7.88
N SER A 282 -11.84 8.29 8.82
CA SER A 282 -12.01 7.50 10.04
C SER A 282 -13.04 6.38 9.87
N TRP A 283 -12.55 5.15 9.89
CA TRP A 283 -13.30 3.92 9.69
C TRP A 283 -13.24 3.02 10.93
N GLU A 284 -14.19 2.10 11.00
CA GLU A 284 -14.30 1.05 11.99
C GLU A 284 -14.53 -0.28 11.28
N ILE A 285 -13.82 -1.32 11.70
CA ILE A 285 -14.01 -2.68 11.22
C ILE A 285 -14.93 -3.40 12.20
N VAL A 286 -16.12 -3.78 11.72
CA VAL A 286 -17.14 -4.43 12.56
C VAL A 286 -17.22 -5.91 12.19
N PRO A 287 -16.89 -6.83 13.12
CA PRO A 287 -16.97 -8.26 12.86
C PRO A 287 -18.41 -8.67 12.57
N VAL A 288 -18.66 -9.49 11.55
CA VAL A 288 -20.05 -9.91 11.19
C VAL A 288 -20.75 -10.60 12.36
N ASN A 289 -20.02 -11.36 13.18
CA ASN A 289 -20.57 -12.05 14.36
C ASN A 289 -20.87 -11.13 15.55
N LYS A 290 -20.48 -9.85 15.50
CA LYS A 290 -20.73 -8.85 16.55
C LYS A 290 -21.69 -7.74 16.10
N VAL A 291 -22.34 -7.90 14.94
CA VAL A 291 -23.35 -6.94 14.49
C VAL A 291 -24.64 -7.23 15.25
N ASP A 292 -24.94 -6.42 16.26
CA ASP A 292 -26.25 -6.43 16.92
C ASP A 292 -27.27 -5.78 15.97
N PHE A 293 -28.19 -6.59 15.44
CA PHE A 293 -29.29 -6.10 14.63
C PHE A 293 -30.43 -5.67 15.56
N PRO A 294 -30.91 -4.42 15.47
CA PRO A 294 -32.09 -3.98 16.21
C PRO A 294 -33.37 -4.64 15.70
#